data_AF-A0A7J9HNZ4-F1
#
_entry.id   AF-A0A7J9HNZ4-F1
#
_cell.length_a   1.000
_cell.length_b   1.000
_cell.length_c   1.000
_cell.angle_alpha   90.00
_cell.angle_beta   90.00
_cell.angle_gamma   90.00
#
_symmetry.space_group_name_H-M   'P 1'
#
loop_
_entity.id
_entity.type
_entity.pdbx_description
1 polymer ?
#
loop_
_entity_poly.entity_id
_entity_poly.type
_entity_poly.pdbx_seq_one_letter_code
_entity_poly.pdbx_strand_id
1 'polypeptide(L)'
;WLKWRASLIPSTKFGADLIVKNGVIFTSDPSFPFANSMAIRDGRILRIGNYSSLQDLSGYGTKELNLEGKVVVPGFIDSHVHLISAGLQDAIEALWLGALYCGLAFLGGKMWDSQKSRLEKLTVRVFLNEFFMCQKIVGEYLIPIASMKMVRVQLEGVNRKDEVVRRVKEAGGGWNNDLWGGELPMASWIDEVTPDNPVWLTRMDGHMGLANSVALKFAGVTNLTKDPNGGKIMQTADGEPTGLLIDAAMELILSWIPEVSVDERREAMLRASSFALTRGVTTVVDVGRYFPGSSVEHSWQDFSDVYQWADSSGKMKIRVCLFFPIGTWSRLHGVIHRAGRALSNWIYLGGVKAFADGSLGSNSALFH
;
A
#
# COMPACT_ATOMS: atom_id res chain seq x y z
N TRP A 1 -32.90 -0.10 -58.27
CA TRP A 1 -33.60 -0.33 -56.99
C TRP A 1 -32.77 -1.35 -56.21
N LEU A 2 -31.82 -1.01 -55.34
CA LEU A 2 -31.94 -0.20 -54.13
C LEU A 2 -30.74 0.74 -53.98
N LYS A 3 -31.05 1.99 -53.61
CA LYS A 3 -30.08 3.02 -53.21
C LYS A 3 -29.54 2.67 -51.83
N TRP A 4 -28.23 2.78 -51.69
CA TRP A 4 -27.54 2.93 -50.41
C TRP A 4 -28.23 4.02 -49.58
N ARG A 5 -28.88 3.63 -48.48
CA ARG A 5 -29.17 4.57 -47.40
C ARG A 5 -27.85 4.80 -46.66
N ALA A 6 -27.12 5.82 -47.10
CA ALA A 6 -26.20 6.50 -46.20
C ALA A 6 -27.01 6.89 -44.97
N SER A 7 -26.70 6.24 -43.85
CA SER A 7 -27.19 6.69 -42.55
C SER A 7 -26.67 8.12 -42.39
N LEU A 8 -27.58 9.09 -42.48
CA LEU A 8 -27.35 10.45 -42.01
C LEU A 8 -27.27 10.40 -40.49
N ILE A 9 -26.20 9.79 -39.95
CA ILE A 9 -25.73 10.16 -38.62
C ILE A 9 -25.07 11.51 -38.86
N PRO A 10 -25.61 12.61 -38.30
CA PRO A 10 -24.90 13.88 -38.33
C PRO A 10 -23.50 13.60 -37.82
N SER A 11 -22.46 14.10 -38.49
CA SER A 11 -21.12 14.13 -37.92
C SER A 11 -21.23 14.86 -36.58
N THR A 12 -21.37 14.10 -35.49
CA THR A 12 -21.55 14.67 -34.16
C THR A 12 -20.28 15.45 -33.92
N LYS A 13 -20.39 16.79 -33.86
CA LYS A 13 -19.31 17.63 -33.38
C LYS A 13 -18.76 16.97 -32.12
N PHE A 14 -17.46 16.68 -32.10
CA PHE A 14 -16.77 16.08 -30.97
C PHE A 14 -16.73 17.11 -29.83
N GLY A 15 -17.86 17.34 -29.18
CA GLY A 15 -18.00 18.27 -28.06
C GLY A 15 -17.36 17.73 -26.80
N ALA A 16 -17.13 18.61 -25.83
CA ALA A 16 -16.67 18.26 -24.51
C ALA A 16 -17.78 17.55 -23.71
N ASP A 17 -17.41 16.64 -22.81
CA ASP A 17 -18.35 16.07 -21.83
C ASP A 17 -18.54 17.03 -20.65
N LEU A 18 -17.49 17.81 -20.34
CA LEU A 18 -17.46 18.80 -19.28
C LEU A 18 -16.72 20.07 -19.74
N ILE A 19 -17.34 21.23 -19.53
CA ILE A 19 -16.67 22.54 -19.59
C ILE A 19 -16.69 23.14 -18.18
N VAL A 20 -15.51 23.36 -17.61
CA VAL A 20 -15.37 24.16 -16.39
C VAL A 20 -15.12 25.61 -16.79
N LYS A 21 -15.76 26.55 -16.08
CA LYS A 21 -15.66 27.99 -16.36
C LYS A 21 -15.54 28.81 -15.10
N ASN A 22 -15.09 30.06 -15.25
CA ASN A 22 -14.97 31.03 -14.16
C ASN A 22 -14.14 30.47 -12.99
N GLY A 23 -12.98 29.88 -13.29
CA GLY A 23 -11.99 29.47 -12.30
C GLY A 23 -10.68 30.21 -12.45
N VAL A 24 -9.73 29.90 -11.57
CA VAL A 24 -8.30 30.24 -11.72
C VAL A 24 -7.55 28.94 -11.95
N ILE A 25 -7.30 28.59 -13.20
CA ILE A 25 -6.73 27.30 -13.59
C ILE A 25 -5.24 27.45 -13.84
N PHE A 26 -4.41 26.92 -12.96
CA PHE A 26 -2.97 26.85 -13.16
C PHE A 26 -2.62 25.72 -14.13
N THR A 27 -1.91 26.04 -15.21
CA THR A 27 -1.61 25.08 -16.30
C THR A 27 -0.24 24.42 -16.16
N SER A 28 0.64 24.98 -15.32
CA SER A 28 2.06 24.64 -15.26
C SER A 28 2.84 24.87 -16.57
N ASP A 29 2.27 25.61 -17.53
CA ASP A 29 2.94 26.07 -18.75
C ASP A 29 3.45 27.50 -18.54
N PRO A 30 4.77 27.77 -18.57
CA PRO A 30 5.32 29.11 -18.39
C PRO A 30 4.83 30.14 -19.41
N SER A 31 4.45 29.70 -20.62
CA SER A 31 3.95 30.58 -21.68
C SER A 31 2.46 30.92 -21.53
N PHE A 32 1.72 30.11 -20.78
CA PHE A 32 0.29 30.26 -20.56
C PHE A 32 -0.10 29.81 -19.15
N PRO A 33 0.39 30.47 -18.09
CA PRO A 33 0.38 29.93 -16.73
C PRO A 33 -1.01 29.82 -16.11
N PHE A 34 -1.96 30.65 -16.56
CA PHE A 34 -3.31 30.69 -16.03
C PHE A 34 -4.37 30.77 -17.13
N ALA A 35 -5.49 30.07 -16.90
CA ALA A 35 -6.71 30.13 -17.69
C ALA A 35 -7.93 30.28 -16.77
N ASN A 36 -9.09 30.60 -17.35
CA ASN A 36 -10.33 30.67 -16.59
C ASN A 36 -11.34 29.58 -16.94
N SER A 37 -11.12 28.85 -18.03
CA SER A 37 -12.01 27.79 -18.51
C SER A 37 -11.24 26.64 -19.16
N MET A 38 -11.78 25.43 -19.08
CA MET A 38 -11.19 24.22 -19.63
C MET A 38 -12.28 23.24 -20.10
N ALA A 39 -12.10 22.68 -21.30
CA ALA A 39 -12.97 21.67 -21.90
C ALA A 39 -12.32 20.30 -21.75
N ILE A 40 -13.09 19.33 -21.27
CA ILE A 40 -12.65 17.97 -20.98
C ILE A 40 -13.54 16.99 -21.74
N ARG A 41 -12.92 15.95 -22.30
CA ARG A 41 -13.61 14.81 -22.88
C ARG A 41 -12.84 13.53 -22.55
N ASP A 42 -13.55 12.48 -22.14
CA ASP A 42 -12.95 11.17 -21.85
C ASP A 42 -11.71 11.25 -20.94
N GLY A 43 -11.76 12.13 -19.92
CA GLY A 43 -10.68 12.34 -18.95
C GLY A 43 -9.45 13.11 -19.49
N ARG A 44 -9.52 13.67 -20.71
CA ARG A 44 -8.45 14.47 -21.32
C ARG A 44 -8.90 15.91 -21.56
N ILE A 45 -7.94 16.82 -21.44
CA ILE A 45 -8.16 18.24 -21.74
C ILE A 45 -8.16 18.42 -23.25
N LEU A 46 -9.27 18.92 -23.80
CA LEU A 46 -9.39 19.27 -25.23
C LEU A 46 -8.85 20.67 -25.51
N ARG A 47 -9.17 21.62 -24.64
CA ARG A 47 -8.79 23.03 -24.77
C ARG A 47 -8.81 23.71 -23.41
N ILE A 48 -7.88 24.63 -23.19
CA ILE A 48 -7.79 25.47 -22.00
C ILE A 48 -7.65 26.93 -22.44
N GLY A 49 -8.33 27.86 -21.76
CA GLY A 49 -8.39 29.24 -22.23
C GLY A 49 -9.42 30.10 -21.52
N ASN A 50 -10.06 30.98 -22.29
CA ASN A 50 -11.19 31.77 -21.84
C ASN A 50 -12.52 31.10 -22.26
N TYR A 51 -13.61 31.36 -21.54
CA TYR A 51 -14.88 30.68 -21.82
C TYR A 51 -15.37 30.86 -23.26
N SER A 52 -15.17 32.04 -23.86
CA SER A 52 -15.59 32.32 -25.23
C SER A 52 -14.87 31.45 -26.27
N SER A 53 -13.59 31.11 -26.05
CA SER A 53 -12.85 30.22 -26.94
C SER A 53 -13.20 28.75 -26.79
N LEU A 54 -14.12 28.36 -25.90
CA LEU A 54 -14.56 26.98 -25.70
C LEU A 54 -15.99 26.73 -26.20
N GLN A 55 -16.73 27.76 -26.64
CA GLN A 55 -18.15 27.65 -26.98
C GLN A 55 -18.42 26.69 -28.14
N ASP A 56 -17.48 26.56 -29.09
CA ASP A 56 -17.56 25.61 -30.20
C ASP A 56 -17.49 24.14 -29.76
N LEU A 57 -17.01 23.88 -28.54
CA LEU A 57 -16.92 22.56 -27.92
C LEU A 57 -18.14 22.23 -27.05
N SER A 58 -19.04 23.19 -26.80
CA SER A 58 -20.30 22.92 -26.09
C SER A 58 -21.31 22.29 -27.05
N GLY A 59 -21.94 21.20 -26.64
CA GLY A 59 -22.87 20.44 -27.45
C GLY A 59 -23.92 19.69 -26.63
N TYR A 60 -24.71 18.86 -27.33
CA TYR A 60 -25.70 18.02 -26.66
C TYR A 60 -25.02 17.06 -25.69
N GLY A 61 -25.40 17.15 -24.40
CA GLY A 61 -24.83 16.33 -23.32
C GLY A 61 -23.62 16.94 -22.61
N THR A 62 -23.06 18.07 -23.09
CA THR A 62 -21.99 18.79 -22.39
C THR A 62 -22.50 19.33 -21.07
N LYS A 63 -21.83 18.99 -19.97
CA LYS A 63 -22.07 19.60 -18.66
C LYS A 63 -21.22 20.85 -18.52
N GLU A 64 -21.80 21.91 -17.98
CA GLU A 64 -21.05 23.11 -17.64
C GLU A 64 -20.98 23.27 -16.11
N LEU A 65 -19.78 23.53 -15.61
CA LEU A 65 -19.52 23.74 -14.19
C LEU A 65 -18.91 25.12 -13.97
N ASN A 66 -19.63 25.98 -13.24
CA ASN A 66 -19.12 27.27 -12.78
C ASN A 66 -18.29 27.06 -11.50
N LEU A 67 -17.01 27.44 -11.54
CA LEU A 67 -16.11 27.29 -10.40
C LEU A 67 -16.18 28.44 -9.41
N GLU A 68 -16.86 29.54 -9.74
CA GLU A 68 -17.05 30.71 -8.85
C GLU A 68 -15.73 31.30 -8.33
N GLY A 69 -14.73 31.39 -9.20
CA GLY A 69 -13.40 31.89 -8.89
C GLY A 69 -12.50 30.91 -8.14
N LYS A 70 -12.95 29.66 -7.89
CA LYS A 70 -12.10 28.63 -7.25
C LYS A 70 -10.88 28.29 -8.11
N VAL A 71 -9.82 27.87 -7.42
CA VAL A 71 -8.53 27.51 -8.04
C VAL A 71 -8.56 26.04 -8.48
N VAL A 72 -8.00 25.78 -9.66
CA VAL A 72 -7.72 24.44 -10.17
C VAL A 72 -6.22 24.31 -10.38
N VAL A 73 -5.63 23.25 -9.84
CA VAL A 73 -4.23 22.89 -10.05
C VAL A 73 -4.15 21.47 -10.63
N PRO A 74 -3.04 21.12 -11.31
CA PRO A 74 -2.79 19.73 -11.70
C PRO A 74 -2.83 18.82 -10.47
N GLY A 75 -3.43 17.64 -10.62
CA GLY A 75 -3.38 16.63 -9.57
C GLY A 75 -1.94 16.23 -9.27
N PHE A 76 -1.60 16.03 -8.00
CA PHE A 76 -0.24 15.72 -7.59
C PHE A 76 0.20 14.35 -8.11
N ILE A 77 1.51 14.24 -8.34
CA ILE A 77 2.19 13.01 -8.72
C ILE A 77 3.16 12.68 -7.58
N ASP A 78 2.92 11.57 -6.89
CA ASP A 78 3.89 11.04 -5.94
C ASP A 78 4.93 10.22 -6.72
N SER A 79 6.20 10.62 -6.65
CA SER A 79 7.27 10.07 -7.47
C SER A 79 7.92 8.82 -6.88
N HIS A 80 7.54 8.39 -5.67
CA HIS A 80 8.06 7.16 -5.07
C HIS A 80 7.17 6.65 -3.94
N VAL A 81 6.42 5.58 -4.20
CA VAL A 81 5.60 4.92 -3.17
C VAL A 81 5.70 3.40 -3.22
N HIS A 82 5.28 2.76 -2.14
CA HIS A 82 4.93 1.34 -2.11
C HIS A 82 3.42 1.21 -1.88
N LEU A 83 2.62 1.36 -2.94
CA LEU A 83 1.18 1.68 -2.83
C LEU A 83 0.38 0.59 -2.09
N ILE A 84 0.60 -0.68 -2.45
CA ILE A 84 -0.07 -1.82 -1.81
C ILE A 84 0.36 -1.95 -0.34
N SER A 85 1.66 -1.76 -0.05
CA SER A 85 2.17 -1.80 1.32
C SER A 85 1.55 -0.71 2.20
N ALA A 86 1.39 0.50 1.68
CA ALA A 86 0.70 1.59 2.39
C ALA A 86 -0.75 1.22 2.71
N GLY A 87 -1.48 0.64 1.76
CA GLY A 87 -2.87 0.21 1.98
C GLY A 87 -3.04 -0.98 2.92
N LEU A 88 -2.00 -1.80 3.07
CA LEU A 88 -1.91 -2.85 4.09
C LEU A 88 -1.61 -2.27 5.46
N GLN A 89 -0.90 -1.14 5.50
CA GLN A 89 -0.64 -0.43 6.74
C GLN A 89 -1.93 0.23 7.29
N ASP A 90 -2.65 0.98 6.45
CA ASP A 90 -3.92 1.65 6.81
C ASP A 90 -5.03 0.71 7.29
N ALA A 91 -5.06 -0.53 6.76
CA ALA A 91 -6.06 -1.54 7.13
C ALA A 91 -6.04 -1.85 8.63
N ILE A 92 -4.84 -1.79 9.20
CA ILE A 92 -4.61 -2.07 10.61
C ILE A 92 -5.10 -0.88 11.45
N GLU A 93 -4.89 0.38 11.03
CA GLU A 93 -5.45 1.55 11.72
C GLU A 93 -6.99 1.56 11.75
N ALA A 94 -7.65 1.14 10.66
CA ALA A 94 -9.10 1.09 10.59
C ALA A 94 -9.72 0.02 11.50
N LEU A 95 -9.05 -1.12 11.68
CA LEU A 95 -9.45 -2.16 12.64
C LEU A 95 -9.38 -1.67 14.10
N TRP A 96 -8.44 -0.78 14.41
CA TRP A 96 -8.28 -0.18 15.72
C TRP A 96 -9.42 0.77 16.12
N LEU A 97 -9.89 1.64 15.22
CA LEU A 97 -11.05 2.50 15.50
C LEU A 97 -12.33 1.68 15.72
N GLY A 98 -12.51 0.59 14.98
CA GLY A 98 -13.64 -0.34 15.16
C GLY A 98 -13.59 -1.09 16.50
N ALA A 99 -12.42 -1.55 16.93
CA ALA A 99 -12.23 -2.22 18.21
C ALA A 99 -12.40 -1.26 19.41
N LEU A 100 -11.94 0.00 19.30
CA LEU A 100 -12.14 1.02 20.33
C LEU A 100 -13.64 1.36 20.51
N TYR A 101 -14.39 1.44 19.39
CA TYR A 101 -15.84 1.66 19.41
C TYR A 101 -16.61 0.45 19.98
N CYS A 102 -16.19 -0.78 19.67
CA CYS A 102 -16.78 -1.98 20.26
C CYS A 102 -16.44 -2.11 21.76
N GLY A 103 -15.25 -1.70 22.19
CA GLY A 103 -14.85 -1.67 23.60
C GLY A 103 -15.63 -0.63 24.43
N LEU A 104 -15.93 0.53 23.85
CA LEU A 104 -16.78 1.55 24.48
C LEU A 104 -18.26 1.11 24.57
N ALA A 105 -18.73 0.29 23.62
CA ALA A 105 -20.08 -0.30 23.67
C ALA A 105 -20.25 -1.33 24.81
N PHE A 106 -19.17 -1.93 25.30
CA PHE A 106 -19.20 -2.87 26.42
C PHE A 106 -19.08 -2.22 27.81
N LEU A 107 -18.63 -0.96 27.89
CA LEU A 107 -18.44 -0.22 29.15
C LEU A 107 -19.54 0.81 29.45
N GLY A 108 -20.47 1.04 28.54
CA GLY A 108 -21.56 2.01 28.68
C GLY A 108 -22.94 1.38 28.61
N GLY A 109 -23.37 0.69 29.67
CA GLY A 109 -24.78 0.37 29.84
C GLY A 109 -25.61 1.66 29.86
N LYS A 110 -26.54 1.80 28.90
CA LYS A 110 -27.48 2.91 28.64
C LYS A 110 -27.01 3.98 27.66
N MET A 111 -26.97 3.64 26.37
CA MET A 111 -27.48 4.55 25.32
C MET A 111 -27.78 3.78 24.03
N TRP A 112 -28.71 2.82 24.12
CA TRP A 112 -29.07 1.95 23.00
C TRP A 112 -30.54 2.12 22.66
N ASP A 113 -30.92 3.22 21.99
CA ASP A 113 -32.20 3.25 21.27
C ASP A 113 -32.40 4.32 20.17
N SER A 114 -31.44 5.21 19.85
CA SER A 114 -31.67 6.26 18.83
C SER A 114 -30.86 6.17 17.53
N GLN A 115 -30.01 5.16 17.33
CA GLN A 115 -29.20 5.05 16.11
C GLN A 115 -29.37 3.74 15.30
N LYS A 116 -30.35 2.92 15.66
CA LYS A 116 -30.60 1.61 15.04
C LYS A 116 -30.88 1.69 13.52
N SER A 117 -31.42 2.80 13.02
CA SER A 117 -31.79 2.94 11.60
C SER A 117 -30.67 3.37 10.65
N ARG A 118 -29.45 3.65 11.14
CA ARG A 118 -28.30 4.01 10.27
C ARG A 118 -27.21 2.93 10.18
N LEU A 119 -27.28 1.87 10.98
CA LEU A 119 -26.26 0.81 11.04
C LEU A 119 -26.61 -0.46 10.23
N GLU A 120 -27.82 -0.56 9.68
CA GLU A 120 -28.24 -1.72 8.87
C GLU A 120 -27.60 -1.81 7.46
N LYS A 121 -26.65 -0.93 7.12
CA LYS A 121 -25.94 -0.97 5.82
C LYS A 121 -24.44 -1.24 5.89
N LEU A 122 -23.88 -1.50 7.08
CA LEU A 122 -22.50 -1.96 7.22
C LEU A 122 -22.51 -3.43 7.67
N THR A 123 -22.73 -4.33 6.72
CA THR A 123 -22.52 -5.77 6.92
C THR A 123 -21.02 -6.02 7.09
N VAL A 124 -20.53 -5.92 8.32
CA VAL A 124 -19.20 -6.41 8.69
C VAL A 124 -19.31 -7.94 8.71
N ARG A 125 -18.85 -8.59 7.63
CA ARG A 125 -18.45 -10.00 7.67
C ARG A 125 -17.19 -10.08 8.51
N VAL A 126 -17.36 -10.16 9.83
CA VAL A 126 -16.32 -10.67 10.72
C VAL A 126 -16.22 -12.16 10.43
N PHE A 127 -15.21 -12.58 9.67
CA PHE A 127 -14.80 -13.98 9.66
C PHE A 127 -14.09 -14.24 10.99
N LEU A 128 -14.87 -14.59 12.03
CA LEU A 128 -14.38 -15.47 13.08
C LEU A 128 -14.17 -16.83 12.40
N ASN A 129 -12.92 -17.28 12.34
CA ASN A 129 -12.55 -18.58 11.79
C ASN A 129 -13.43 -19.68 12.41
N GLU A 130 -14.27 -20.30 11.59
CA GLU A 130 -15.03 -21.48 11.99
C GLU A 130 -14.10 -22.65 12.27
N PHE A 131 -14.44 -23.37 13.34
CA PHE A 131 -14.02 -24.72 13.66
C PHE A 131 -14.01 -25.63 12.42
N PHE A 132 -12.86 -26.21 12.07
CA PHE A 132 -12.84 -27.50 11.39
C PHE A 132 -12.65 -28.60 12.44
N MET A 133 -13.75 -29.03 13.03
CA MET A 133 -13.90 -30.41 13.53
C MET A 133 -14.07 -31.30 12.29
N CYS A 134 -13.00 -31.98 11.88
CA CYS A 134 -13.15 -33.22 11.13
C CYS A 134 -12.52 -34.34 11.95
N GLN A 135 -13.35 -34.96 12.79
CA GLN A 135 -13.05 -36.26 13.37
C GLN A 135 -13.00 -37.31 12.25
N LYS A 136 -11.84 -37.90 12.03
CA LYS A 136 -11.75 -39.34 11.75
C LYS A 136 -10.46 -39.91 12.33
N ILE A 137 -10.66 -40.77 13.31
CA ILE A 137 -9.72 -41.60 14.07
C ILE A 137 -8.96 -42.54 13.11
N VAL A 138 -7.62 -42.64 13.20
CA VAL A 138 -6.85 -43.84 13.64
C VAL A 138 -5.40 -43.41 13.96
N GLY A 139 -4.97 -43.62 15.21
CA GLY A 139 -3.62 -44.08 15.57
C GLY A 139 -2.41 -43.14 15.47
N GLU A 140 -1.82 -42.86 16.63
CA GLU A 140 -0.39 -42.59 16.89
C GLU A 140 0.18 -41.17 16.64
N TYR A 141 0.55 -40.53 17.77
CA TYR A 141 1.50 -39.43 17.96
C TYR A 141 1.51 -38.29 16.91
N LEU A 142 0.58 -37.34 17.07
CA LEU A 142 0.71 -35.98 16.55
C LEU A 142 0.76 -35.03 17.74
N ILE A 143 1.93 -34.43 17.99
CA ILE A 143 2.05 -33.23 18.81
C ILE A 143 1.18 -32.16 18.12
N PRO A 144 0.15 -31.59 18.77
CA PRO A 144 -0.66 -30.57 18.14
C PRO A 144 0.20 -29.34 17.90
N ILE A 145 0.59 -29.09 16.65
CA ILE A 145 1.01 -27.75 16.22
C ILE A 145 -0.28 -26.93 16.17
N ALA A 146 -0.75 -26.51 17.34
CA ALA A 146 -1.71 -25.42 17.44
C ALA A 146 -1.06 -24.20 16.78
N SER A 147 -1.43 -23.97 15.51
CA SER A 147 -1.22 -22.79 14.68
C SER A 147 -0.45 -21.62 15.32
N MET A 148 0.89 -21.75 15.43
CA MET A 148 1.77 -20.61 15.64
C MET A 148 1.76 -19.78 14.36
N LYS A 149 1.16 -18.59 14.41
CA LYS A 149 1.16 -17.64 13.29
C LYS A 149 2.13 -16.51 13.60
N MET A 150 3.05 -16.23 12.68
CA MET A 150 3.87 -15.03 12.76
C MET A 150 2.99 -13.82 12.38
N VAL A 151 2.97 -12.80 13.25
CA VAL A 151 2.12 -11.62 13.07
C VAL A 151 2.99 -10.41 12.77
N ARG A 152 2.58 -9.58 11.80
CA ARG A 152 3.18 -8.28 11.47
C ARG A 152 2.36 -7.15 12.09
N VAL A 153 3.07 -6.16 12.63
CA VAL A 153 2.63 -5.37 13.79
C VAL A 153 3.09 -3.89 13.43
N GLN A 154 2.24 -2.80 13.42
CA GLN A 154 2.59 -1.28 13.35
C GLN A 154 2.66 -0.32 14.64
N LEU A 155 3.74 0.48 14.92
CA LEU A 155 4.19 1.06 16.28
C LEU A 155 4.39 2.59 16.21
N GLU A 156 3.75 3.25 15.27
CA GLU A 156 3.96 4.69 15.06
C GLU A 156 3.61 5.52 16.32
N GLY A 157 4.47 6.49 16.67
CA GLY A 157 4.26 7.42 17.79
C GLY A 157 4.58 6.90 19.19
N VAL A 158 5.28 5.78 19.35
CA VAL A 158 5.77 5.32 20.68
C VAL A 158 7.09 6.00 21.04
N ASN A 159 7.20 6.50 22.27
CA ASN A 159 8.38 7.25 22.75
C ASN A 159 8.98 6.72 24.08
N ARG A 160 8.49 5.58 24.59
CA ARG A 160 9.01 4.94 25.83
C ARG A 160 9.00 3.42 25.74
N LYS A 161 10.01 2.78 26.34
CA LYS A 161 10.17 1.31 26.43
C LYS A 161 8.91 0.59 26.94
N ASP A 162 8.35 1.04 28.06
CA ASP A 162 7.15 0.39 28.65
C ASP A 162 5.93 0.47 27.72
N GLU A 163 5.87 1.48 26.86
CA GLU A 163 4.80 1.63 25.88
C GLU A 163 5.02 0.73 24.66
N VAL A 164 6.28 0.47 24.26
CA VAL A 164 6.62 -0.57 23.27
C VAL A 164 6.10 -1.92 23.75
N VAL A 165 6.42 -2.29 25.00
CA VAL A 165 6.00 -3.55 25.64
C VAL A 165 4.48 -3.64 25.73
N ARG A 166 3.81 -2.57 26.18
CA ARG A 166 2.35 -2.50 26.27
C ARG A 166 1.68 -2.62 24.90
N ARG A 167 2.13 -1.89 23.88
CA ARG A 167 1.51 -1.94 22.56
C ARG A 167 1.73 -3.28 21.86
N VAL A 168 2.91 -3.89 22.01
CA VAL A 168 3.14 -5.27 21.54
C VAL A 168 2.10 -6.23 22.14
N LYS A 169 1.73 -6.06 23.42
CA LYS A 169 0.69 -6.84 24.11
C LYS A 169 -0.74 -6.59 23.61
N GLU A 170 -1.02 -5.41 23.04
CA GLU A 170 -2.37 -4.99 22.61
C GLU A 170 -2.61 -5.10 21.08
N ALA A 171 -1.68 -5.74 20.34
CA ALA A 171 -1.58 -5.82 18.87
C ALA A 171 -0.74 -4.67 18.25
N GLY A 172 0.56 -4.70 18.52
CA GLY A 172 1.45 -3.55 18.36
C GLY A 172 2.13 -3.40 17.02
N GLY A 173 3.42 -3.02 17.05
CA GLY A 173 4.00 -2.28 15.97
C GLY A 173 5.40 -2.25 15.27
N GLY A 174 5.54 -1.50 14.15
CA GLY A 174 6.76 -1.03 13.49
C GLY A 174 7.27 0.33 13.99
N TRP A 175 8.57 0.43 14.27
CA TRP A 175 9.13 1.30 15.31
C TRP A 175 10.16 2.31 14.80
N ASN A 176 10.50 3.32 15.62
CA ASN A 176 11.61 4.24 15.37
C ASN A 176 12.30 4.63 16.69
N ASN A 177 13.55 4.20 16.87
CA ASN A 177 14.33 4.45 18.08
C ASN A 177 14.71 5.93 18.28
N ASP A 178 14.72 6.73 17.22
CA ASP A 178 15.02 8.18 17.32
C ASP A 178 13.99 8.91 18.20
N LEU A 179 12.78 8.35 18.33
CA LEU A 179 11.70 8.89 19.16
C LEU A 179 11.90 8.67 20.67
N TRP A 180 12.83 7.79 21.08
CA TRP A 180 13.04 7.44 22.49
C TRP A 180 14.51 7.46 22.94
N GLY A 181 15.35 8.26 22.27
CA GLY A 181 16.73 8.47 22.68
C GLY A 181 17.74 7.56 21.99
N GLY A 182 17.35 6.90 20.90
CA GLY A 182 18.26 6.21 19.98
C GLY A 182 18.62 4.78 20.39
N GLU A 183 18.28 4.34 21.61
CA GLU A 183 18.53 2.96 22.06
C GLU A 183 17.80 1.95 21.15
N LEU A 184 18.55 0.99 20.62
CA LEU A 184 18.01 -0.05 19.77
C LEU A 184 17.32 -1.14 20.62
N PRO A 185 16.13 -1.59 20.23
CA PRO A 185 15.42 -2.62 20.98
C PRO A 185 16.06 -3.99 20.80
N MET A 186 15.80 -4.91 21.74
CA MET A 186 16.26 -6.30 21.69
C MET A 186 15.10 -7.27 21.87
N ALA A 187 15.27 -8.51 21.43
CA ALA A 187 14.28 -9.59 21.60
C ALA A 187 13.82 -9.70 23.06
N SER A 188 14.77 -9.61 23.99
CA SER A 188 14.52 -9.65 25.44
C SER A 188 13.55 -8.58 25.95
N TRP A 189 13.34 -7.48 25.21
CA TRP A 189 12.37 -6.46 25.60
C TRP A 189 10.93 -6.92 25.39
N ILE A 190 10.69 -7.82 24.44
CA ILE A 190 9.35 -8.26 24.05
C ILE A 190 9.09 -9.73 24.38
N ASP A 191 10.13 -10.51 24.71
CA ASP A 191 10.00 -11.93 25.04
C ASP A 191 9.04 -12.21 26.20
N GLU A 192 9.06 -11.39 27.27
CA GLU A 192 8.18 -11.58 28.43
C GLU A 192 6.70 -11.46 28.06
N VAL A 193 6.37 -10.59 27.09
CA VAL A 193 4.99 -10.38 26.62
C VAL A 193 4.63 -11.22 25.39
N THR A 194 5.60 -11.95 24.82
CA THR A 194 5.41 -12.81 23.64
C THR A 194 6.04 -14.21 23.80
N PRO A 195 5.90 -14.88 24.96
CA PRO A 195 6.72 -16.05 25.32
C PRO A 195 6.51 -17.25 24.39
N ASP A 196 5.31 -17.35 23.80
CA ASP A 196 4.90 -18.50 22.97
C ASP A 196 4.56 -18.09 21.52
N ASN A 197 4.68 -16.81 21.16
CA ASN A 197 4.24 -16.32 19.85
C ASN A 197 5.41 -15.69 19.10
N PRO A 198 5.76 -16.15 17.88
CA PRO A 198 6.79 -15.50 17.09
C PRO A 198 6.34 -14.10 16.64
N VAL A 199 7.18 -13.10 16.89
CA VAL A 199 6.89 -11.69 16.57
C VAL A 199 7.97 -11.10 15.68
N TRP A 200 7.53 -10.33 14.68
CA TRP A 200 8.39 -9.55 13.78
C TRP A 200 7.92 -8.10 13.68
N LEU A 201 8.79 -7.17 14.06
CA LEU A 201 8.54 -5.73 14.05
C LEU A 201 9.46 -5.02 13.06
N THR A 202 8.92 -4.53 11.94
CA THR A 202 9.72 -3.78 10.95
C THR A 202 9.95 -2.34 11.44
N ARG A 203 11.17 -1.83 11.35
CA ARG A 203 11.46 -0.42 11.59
C ARG A 203 10.82 0.47 10.52
N MET A 204 10.50 1.71 10.86
CA MET A 204 9.86 2.68 9.94
C MET A 204 10.61 2.92 8.63
N ASP A 205 11.95 2.80 8.62
CA ASP A 205 12.74 2.96 7.40
C ASP A 205 12.72 1.72 6.49
N GLY A 206 12.18 0.59 6.96
CA GLY A 206 12.09 -0.65 6.20
C GLY A 206 13.41 -1.43 6.04
N HIS A 207 14.52 -0.96 6.63
CA HIS A 207 15.86 -1.55 6.50
C HIS A 207 16.29 -2.37 7.71
N MET A 208 15.46 -2.41 8.75
CA MET A 208 15.72 -3.17 9.97
C MET A 208 14.42 -3.79 10.48
N GLY A 209 14.51 -4.93 11.14
CA GLY A 209 13.40 -5.47 11.93
C GLY A 209 13.86 -6.17 13.19
N LEU A 210 12.94 -6.28 14.15
CA LEU A 210 13.13 -6.96 15.42
C LEU A 210 12.33 -8.26 15.45
N ALA A 211 13.03 -9.38 15.54
CA ALA A 211 12.47 -10.69 15.85
C ALA A 211 12.60 -10.99 17.34
N ASN A 212 11.56 -11.54 17.96
CA ASN A 212 11.67 -12.08 19.32
C ASN A 212 12.40 -13.43 19.34
N SER A 213 12.74 -13.93 20.52
CA SER A 213 13.51 -15.17 20.68
C SER A 213 12.79 -16.39 20.10
N VAL A 214 11.45 -16.42 20.18
CA VAL A 214 10.63 -17.49 19.56
C VAL A 214 10.75 -17.47 18.04
N ALA A 215 10.68 -16.30 17.41
CA ALA A 215 10.83 -16.15 15.96
C ALA A 215 12.24 -16.54 15.48
N LEU A 216 13.29 -16.10 16.19
CA LEU A 216 14.67 -16.50 15.88
C LEU A 216 14.85 -18.02 15.94
N LYS A 217 14.36 -18.65 17.01
CA LYS A 217 14.42 -20.11 17.19
C LYS A 217 13.66 -20.83 16.08
N PHE A 218 12.47 -20.35 15.73
CA PHE A 218 11.65 -20.95 14.68
C PHE A 218 12.33 -20.87 13.31
N ALA A 219 12.98 -19.74 13.02
CA ALA A 219 13.74 -19.54 11.80
C ALA A 219 15.14 -20.19 11.81
N GLY A 220 15.57 -20.79 12.93
CA GLY A 220 16.89 -21.39 13.07
C GLY A 220 18.05 -20.40 13.10
N VAL A 221 17.79 -19.13 13.44
CA VAL A 221 18.82 -18.10 13.58
C VAL A 221 19.50 -18.24 14.94
N THR A 222 20.81 -18.47 14.92
CA THR A 222 21.66 -18.74 16.10
C THR A 222 22.94 -17.92 16.04
N ASN A 223 23.74 -17.95 17.10
CA ASN A 223 25.09 -17.37 17.14
C ASN A 223 26.06 -17.95 16.08
N LEU A 224 25.76 -19.11 15.49
CA LEU A 224 26.52 -19.70 14.38
C LEU A 224 26.04 -19.24 12.99
N THR A 225 24.92 -18.53 12.92
CA THR A 225 24.36 -18.06 11.65
C THR A 225 25.23 -16.94 11.11
N LYS A 226 25.68 -17.09 9.87
CA LYS A 226 26.50 -16.07 9.20
C LYS A 226 25.63 -14.97 8.64
N ASP A 227 26.17 -13.76 8.63
CA ASP A 227 25.60 -12.64 7.90
C ASP A 227 25.42 -12.99 6.42
N PRO A 228 24.21 -12.82 5.84
CA PRO A 228 24.03 -12.96 4.41
C PRO A 228 24.69 -11.79 3.68
N ASN A 229 24.99 -11.97 2.39
CA ASN A 229 25.53 -10.89 1.58
C ASN A 229 24.55 -9.70 1.53
N GLY A 230 25.02 -8.50 1.86
CA GLY A 230 24.20 -7.29 1.90
C GLY A 230 23.23 -7.24 3.09
N GLY A 231 23.49 -7.97 4.18
CA GLY A 231 22.69 -7.93 5.39
C GLY A 231 23.51 -8.19 6.64
N LYS A 232 22.95 -7.89 7.81
CA LYS A 232 23.63 -8.07 9.09
C LYS A 232 22.68 -8.57 10.18
N ILE A 233 23.14 -9.57 10.93
CA ILE A 233 22.52 -10.04 12.16
C ILE A 233 23.22 -9.31 13.31
N MET A 234 22.50 -8.45 14.03
CA MET A 234 23.10 -7.82 15.20
C MET A 234 23.26 -8.83 16.33
N GLN A 235 24.44 -8.84 16.94
CA GLN A 235 24.82 -9.75 18.01
C GLN A 235 25.18 -8.97 19.27
N THR A 236 24.97 -9.59 20.43
CA THR A 236 25.49 -9.11 21.71
C THR A 236 27.02 -9.27 21.77
N ALA A 237 27.64 -8.76 22.83
CA ALA A 237 29.08 -8.95 23.07
C ALA A 237 29.47 -10.44 23.17
N ASP A 238 28.55 -11.30 23.59
CA ASP A 238 28.75 -12.74 23.73
C ASP A 238 28.46 -13.52 22.43
N GLY A 239 28.08 -12.82 21.35
CA GLY A 239 27.81 -13.42 20.03
C GLY A 239 26.37 -13.89 19.81
N GLU A 240 25.49 -13.74 20.80
CA GLU A 240 24.09 -14.15 20.66
C GLU A 240 23.29 -13.14 19.81
N PRO A 241 22.41 -13.58 18.89
CA PRO A 241 21.57 -12.67 18.11
C PRO A 241 20.68 -11.79 19.00
N THR A 242 20.68 -10.47 18.78
CA THR A 242 19.86 -9.53 19.57
C THR A 242 18.38 -9.55 19.16
N GLY A 243 18.06 -10.17 18.03
CA GLY A 243 16.77 -10.07 17.35
C GLY A 243 16.73 -9.02 16.25
N LEU A 244 17.72 -8.11 16.16
CA LEU A 244 17.77 -7.12 15.09
C LEU A 244 18.44 -7.68 13.84
N LEU A 245 17.71 -7.62 12.73
CA LEU A 245 18.15 -8.04 11.41
C LEU A 245 18.08 -6.86 10.45
N ILE A 246 19.16 -6.61 9.71
CA ILE A 246 19.33 -5.47 8.83
C ILE A 246 19.42 -5.96 7.37
N ASP A 247 18.72 -5.24 6.48
CA ASP A 247 18.71 -5.46 5.04
C ASP A 247 18.48 -6.93 4.64
N ALA A 248 19.39 -7.58 3.92
CA ALA A 248 19.22 -8.96 3.45
C ALA A 248 19.05 -9.97 4.60
N ALA A 249 19.50 -9.66 5.83
CA ALA A 249 19.31 -10.53 6.98
C ALA A 249 17.84 -10.65 7.40
N MET A 250 16.99 -9.68 7.04
CA MET A 250 15.55 -9.75 7.30
C MET A 250 14.89 -10.95 6.62
N GLU A 251 15.44 -11.43 5.49
CA GLU A 251 14.92 -12.60 4.75
C GLU A 251 14.85 -13.87 5.60
N LEU A 252 15.79 -14.00 6.56
CA LEU A 252 15.83 -15.13 7.50
C LEU A 252 14.52 -15.29 8.29
N ILE A 253 13.82 -14.17 8.55
CA ILE A 253 12.54 -14.17 9.26
C ILE A 253 11.37 -13.99 8.29
N LEU A 254 11.47 -13.08 7.32
CA LEU A 254 10.37 -12.76 6.40
C LEU A 254 9.90 -13.97 5.60
N SER A 255 10.79 -14.91 5.27
CA SER A 255 10.45 -16.17 4.57
C SER A 255 9.51 -17.10 5.35
N TRP A 256 9.40 -16.91 6.67
CA TRP A 256 8.48 -17.65 7.54
C TRP A 256 7.15 -16.94 7.76
N ILE A 257 7.02 -15.68 7.32
CA ILE A 257 5.78 -14.93 7.40
C ILE A 257 4.89 -15.33 6.21
N PRO A 258 3.66 -15.83 6.44
CA PRO A 258 2.74 -16.12 5.36
C PRO A 258 2.45 -14.88 4.52
N GLU A 259 2.46 -15.04 3.19
CA GLU A 259 2.11 -13.95 2.28
C GLU A 259 0.67 -13.49 2.48
N VAL A 260 0.47 -12.18 2.33
CA VAL A 260 -0.87 -11.58 2.36
C VAL A 260 -1.69 -12.09 1.18
N SER A 261 -2.96 -12.44 1.41
CA SER A 261 -3.84 -12.96 0.37
C SER A 261 -4.03 -11.96 -0.77
N VAL A 262 -4.30 -12.45 -1.98
CA VAL A 262 -4.54 -11.61 -3.16
C VAL A 262 -5.67 -10.61 -2.92
N ASP A 263 -6.77 -11.05 -2.31
CA ASP A 263 -7.92 -10.19 -2.04
C ASP A 263 -7.58 -9.07 -1.07
N GLU A 264 -6.78 -9.35 -0.04
CA GLU A 264 -6.32 -8.30 0.89
C GLU A 264 -5.38 -7.31 0.19
N ARG A 265 -4.51 -7.75 -0.72
CA ARG A 265 -3.67 -6.84 -1.53
C ARG A 265 -4.49 -5.97 -2.47
N ARG A 266 -5.58 -6.50 -3.03
CA ARG A 266 -6.53 -5.72 -3.86
C ARG A 266 -7.23 -4.64 -3.05
N GLU A 267 -7.76 -4.99 -1.89
CA GLU A 267 -8.42 -4.03 -1.00
C GLU A 267 -7.41 -2.97 -0.50
N ALA A 268 -6.18 -3.37 -0.19
CA ALA A 268 -5.11 -2.44 0.15
C ALA A 268 -4.85 -1.41 -0.96
N MET A 269 -4.68 -1.85 -2.21
CA MET A 269 -4.50 -0.93 -3.34
C MET A 269 -5.67 0.06 -3.45
N LEU A 270 -6.91 -0.41 -3.27
CA LEU A 270 -8.10 0.43 -3.34
C LEU A 270 -8.19 1.44 -2.18
N ARG A 271 -7.82 1.03 -0.96
CA ARG A 271 -7.74 1.92 0.22
C ARG A 271 -6.69 3.00 0.01
N ALA A 272 -5.46 2.61 -0.30
CA ALA A 272 -4.35 3.54 -0.53
C ALA A 272 -4.66 4.52 -1.67
N SER A 273 -5.24 4.05 -2.76
CA SER A 273 -5.64 4.91 -3.89
C SER A 273 -6.72 5.92 -3.49
N SER A 274 -7.67 5.52 -2.63
CA SER A 274 -8.71 6.43 -2.14
C SER A 274 -8.11 7.48 -1.23
N PHE A 275 -7.22 7.07 -0.33
CA PHE A 275 -6.51 7.99 0.56
C PHE A 275 -5.67 9.00 -0.22
N ALA A 276 -4.90 8.55 -1.21
CA ALA A 276 -4.14 9.40 -2.12
C ALA A 276 -5.03 10.48 -2.78
N LEU A 277 -6.20 10.10 -3.29
CA LEU A 277 -7.15 11.03 -3.88
C LEU A 277 -7.67 12.08 -2.88
N THR A 278 -7.86 11.72 -1.60
CA THR A 278 -8.25 12.71 -0.56
C THR A 278 -7.17 13.78 -0.32
N ARG A 279 -5.92 13.47 -0.69
CA ARG A 279 -4.77 14.38 -0.62
C ARG A 279 -4.45 15.05 -1.96
N GLY A 280 -5.29 14.85 -2.98
CA GLY A 280 -5.09 15.41 -4.32
C GLY A 280 -4.04 14.68 -5.16
N VAL A 281 -3.53 13.52 -4.72
CA VAL A 281 -2.61 12.69 -5.48
C VAL A 281 -3.41 11.85 -6.48
N THR A 282 -3.13 12.04 -7.76
CA THR A 282 -3.87 11.38 -8.86
C THR A 282 -3.00 10.43 -9.67
N THR A 283 -1.69 10.43 -9.43
CA THR A 283 -0.72 9.54 -10.08
C THR A 283 0.37 9.19 -9.09
N VAL A 284 0.81 7.95 -9.12
CA VAL A 284 1.93 7.48 -8.30
C VAL A 284 2.96 6.72 -9.13
N VAL A 285 4.21 6.81 -8.75
CA VAL A 285 5.27 5.89 -9.18
C VAL A 285 5.40 4.82 -8.11
N ASP A 286 4.84 3.65 -8.38
CA ASP A 286 4.89 2.52 -7.44
C ASP A 286 6.13 1.67 -7.73
N VAL A 287 7.00 1.55 -6.73
CA VAL A 287 8.23 0.76 -6.78
C VAL A 287 8.03 -0.69 -6.33
N GLY A 288 6.77 -1.10 -6.17
CA GLY A 288 6.34 -2.49 -5.95
C GLY A 288 6.65 -2.99 -4.54
N ARG A 289 6.26 -4.24 -4.23
CA ARG A 289 6.65 -4.90 -2.97
C ARG A 289 8.08 -5.46 -3.06
N TYR A 290 9.03 -4.57 -3.37
CA TYR A 290 10.46 -4.90 -3.50
C TYR A 290 11.29 -4.10 -2.49
N PHE A 291 11.67 -4.80 -1.41
CA PHE A 291 12.54 -4.36 -0.32
C PHE A 291 13.73 -5.32 -0.19
N PRO A 292 14.82 -4.95 0.49
CA PRO A 292 15.90 -5.88 0.84
C PRO A 292 15.35 -7.15 1.49
N GLY A 293 15.78 -8.32 1.01
CA GLY A 293 15.32 -9.63 1.50
C GLY A 293 13.92 -10.07 1.05
N SER A 294 13.20 -9.29 0.25
CA SER A 294 11.90 -9.70 -0.32
C SER A 294 12.05 -10.41 -1.67
N SER A 295 11.14 -11.34 -1.96
CA SER A 295 11.10 -12.02 -3.25
C SER A 295 10.84 -11.05 -4.40
N VAL A 296 11.63 -11.17 -5.46
CA VAL A 296 11.45 -10.39 -6.70
C VAL A 296 10.12 -10.69 -7.39
N GLU A 297 9.49 -11.83 -7.10
CA GLU A 297 8.22 -12.23 -7.71
C GLU A 297 7.02 -11.46 -7.15
N HIS A 298 7.12 -10.89 -5.95
CA HIS A 298 5.99 -10.16 -5.33
C HIS A 298 5.50 -8.98 -6.18
N SER A 299 6.43 -8.24 -6.81
CA SER A 299 6.08 -7.14 -7.70
C SER A 299 5.38 -7.62 -8.99
N TRP A 300 5.74 -8.80 -9.48
CA TRP A 300 5.12 -9.41 -10.66
C TRP A 300 3.73 -10.00 -10.36
N GLN A 301 3.56 -10.56 -9.17
CA GLN A 301 2.26 -10.99 -8.67
C GLN A 301 1.34 -9.80 -8.50
N ASP A 302 1.80 -8.68 -7.91
CA ASP A 302 0.96 -7.48 -7.77
C ASP A 302 0.59 -6.87 -9.13
N PHE A 303 1.52 -6.86 -10.08
CA PHE A 303 1.22 -6.45 -11.45
C PHE A 303 0.06 -7.25 -12.07
N SER A 304 0.08 -8.58 -11.93
CA SER A 304 -0.94 -9.45 -12.54
C SER A 304 -2.23 -9.55 -11.71
N ASP A 305 -2.11 -9.84 -10.41
CA ASP A 305 -3.24 -10.15 -9.54
C ASP A 305 -3.99 -8.90 -9.08
N VAL A 306 -3.31 -7.76 -8.98
CA VAL A 306 -3.87 -6.51 -8.43
C VAL A 306 -4.07 -5.47 -9.52
N TYR A 307 -3.00 -5.04 -10.20
CA TYR A 307 -3.09 -3.93 -11.15
C TYR A 307 -3.85 -4.30 -12.42
N GLN A 308 -3.49 -5.39 -13.09
CA GLN A 308 -4.22 -5.84 -14.28
C GLN A 308 -5.68 -6.18 -13.97
N TRP A 309 -5.94 -6.82 -12.83
CA TRP A 309 -7.31 -7.06 -12.35
C TRP A 309 -8.10 -5.75 -12.16
N ALA A 310 -7.49 -4.75 -11.53
CA ALA A 310 -8.17 -3.49 -11.25
C ALA A 310 -8.45 -2.72 -12.53
N ASP A 311 -7.53 -2.74 -13.50
CA ASP A 311 -7.70 -2.13 -14.81
C ASP A 311 -8.81 -2.83 -15.60
N SER A 312 -8.76 -4.16 -15.72
CA SER A 312 -9.76 -4.94 -16.46
C SER A 312 -11.15 -4.89 -15.82
N SER A 313 -11.23 -4.67 -14.52
CA SER A 313 -12.48 -4.61 -13.76
C SER A 313 -13.01 -3.18 -13.56
N GLY A 314 -12.34 -2.17 -14.14
CA GLY A 314 -12.74 -0.76 -14.00
C GLY A 314 -12.63 -0.22 -12.56
N LYS A 315 -11.75 -0.79 -11.74
CA LYS A 315 -11.53 -0.44 -10.33
C LYS A 315 -10.33 0.48 -10.10
N MET A 316 -9.55 0.81 -11.14
CA MET A 316 -8.47 1.80 -11.04
C MET A 316 -9.04 3.17 -10.61
N LYS A 317 -8.42 3.78 -9.60
CA LYS A 317 -8.81 5.08 -9.05
C LYS A 317 -7.79 6.19 -9.36
N ILE A 318 -6.52 5.82 -9.45
CA ILE A 318 -5.39 6.70 -9.78
C ILE A 318 -4.54 6.06 -10.87
N ARG A 319 -3.72 6.86 -11.55
CA ARG A 319 -2.73 6.34 -12.51
C ARG A 319 -1.52 5.79 -11.76
N VAL A 320 -0.93 4.72 -12.28
CA VAL A 320 0.25 4.08 -11.70
C VAL A 320 1.35 3.95 -12.76
N CYS A 321 2.55 4.41 -12.40
CA CYS A 321 3.78 4.15 -13.11
C CYS A 321 4.55 3.07 -12.36
N LEU A 322 4.60 1.86 -12.90
CA LEU A 322 5.11 0.69 -12.19
C LEU A 322 6.60 0.49 -12.44
N PHE A 323 7.34 0.25 -11.35
CA PHE A 323 8.74 -0.14 -11.36
C PHE A 323 8.90 -1.57 -10.84
N PHE A 324 9.85 -2.31 -11.41
CA PHE A 324 10.07 -3.74 -11.12
C PHE A 324 11.48 -3.99 -10.59
N PRO A 325 11.74 -5.09 -9.86
CA PRO A 325 13.08 -5.40 -9.37
C PRO A 325 14.10 -5.48 -10.51
N ILE A 326 15.26 -4.83 -10.35
CA ILE A 326 16.31 -4.77 -11.38
C ILE A 326 16.78 -6.14 -11.86
N GLY A 327 16.83 -7.14 -10.98
CA GLY A 327 17.18 -8.52 -11.35
C GLY A 327 16.23 -9.14 -12.39
N THR A 328 15.04 -8.56 -12.59
CA THR A 328 14.03 -9.02 -13.54
C THR A 328 13.89 -8.10 -14.77
N TRP A 329 14.88 -7.24 -15.04
CA TRP A 329 14.84 -6.26 -16.14
C TRP A 329 14.53 -6.89 -17.50
N SER A 330 15.03 -8.10 -17.78
CA SER A 330 14.82 -8.80 -19.05
C SER A 330 13.36 -9.21 -19.24
N ARG A 331 12.68 -9.60 -18.15
CA ARG A 331 11.23 -9.88 -18.14
C ARG A 331 10.43 -8.61 -18.43
N LEU A 332 10.78 -7.49 -17.79
CA LEU A 332 10.15 -6.19 -18.07
C LEU A 332 10.36 -5.75 -19.51
N HIS A 333 11.58 -5.85 -20.03
CA HIS A 333 11.89 -5.57 -21.42
C HIS A 333 11.02 -6.40 -22.36
N GLY A 334 10.86 -7.71 -22.10
CA GLY A 334 10.00 -8.59 -22.88
C GLY A 334 8.53 -8.17 -22.87
N VAL A 335 7.99 -7.72 -21.72
CA VAL A 335 6.61 -7.22 -21.64
C VAL A 335 6.45 -5.92 -22.41
N ILE A 336 7.37 -4.96 -22.22
CA ILE A 336 7.35 -3.66 -22.92
C ILE A 336 7.45 -3.86 -24.44
N HIS A 337 8.32 -4.77 -24.89
CA HIS A 337 8.48 -5.05 -26.31
C HIS A 337 7.18 -5.59 -26.95
N ARG A 338 6.41 -6.39 -26.22
CA ARG A 338 5.16 -6.98 -26.72
C ARG A 338 3.95 -6.04 -26.62
N ALA A 339 3.82 -5.30 -25.52
CA ALA A 339 2.61 -4.57 -25.19
C ALA A 339 2.77 -3.03 -25.19
N GLY A 340 4.00 -2.53 -25.36
CA GLY A 340 4.33 -1.12 -25.13
C GLY A 340 4.41 -0.78 -23.63
N ARG A 341 4.68 0.51 -23.35
CA ARG A 341 4.78 1.00 -21.97
C ARG A 341 3.43 1.40 -21.38
N ALA A 342 2.60 2.08 -22.15
CA ALA A 342 1.26 2.46 -21.74
C ALA A 342 0.31 1.29 -22.01
N LEU A 343 0.00 0.50 -20.99
CA LEU A 343 -0.90 -0.66 -21.12
C LEU A 343 -2.36 -0.23 -21.15
N SER A 344 -2.69 0.87 -20.46
CA SER A 344 -4.01 1.49 -20.45
C SER A 344 -3.91 2.98 -20.14
N ASN A 345 -5.05 3.67 -19.96
CA ASN A 345 -5.06 5.04 -19.44
C ASN A 345 -4.64 5.12 -17.95
N TRP A 346 -4.53 3.98 -17.27
CA TRP A 346 -4.23 3.88 -15.84
C TRP A 346 -2.85 3.31 -15.55
N ILE A 347 -2.39 2.33 -16.34
CA ILE A 347 -1.13 1.60 -16.07
C ILE A 347 -0.06 1.98 -17.09
N TYR A 348 1.08 2.45 -16.58
CA TYR A 348 2.29 2.69 -17.33
C TYR A 348 3.46 1.86 -16.78
N LEU A 349 4.20 1.17 -17.64
CA LEU A 349 5.42 0.45 -17.30
C LEU A 349 6.60 1.42 -17.33
N GLY A 350 7.07 1.81 -16.14
CA GLY A 350 8.10 2.81 -15.92
C GLY A 350 9.51 2.25 -16.10
N GLY A 351 10.00 1.51 -15.12
CA GLY A 351 11.41 1.09 -15.11
C GLY A 351 11.72 0.01 -14.10
N VAL A 352 12.97 0.03 -13.64
CA VAL A 352 13.46 -0.91 -12.63
C VAL A 352 13.90 -0.20 -11.36
N LYS A 353 13.69 -0.85 -10.22
CA LYS A 353 14.15 -0.43 -8.89
C LYS A 353 15.35 -1.28 -8.49
N ALA A 354 16.37 -0.61 -7.98
CA ALA A 354 17.56 -1.21 -7.37
C ALA A 354 17.86 -0.53 -6.02
N PHE A 355 18.72 -1.18 -5.23
CA PHE A 355 19.31 -0.65 -4.01
C PHE A 355 20.82 -0.59 -4.20
N ALA A 356 21.44 0.50 -3.78
CA ALA A 356 22.90 0.66 -3.75
C ALA A 356 23.43 0.41 -2.34
N ASP A 357 22.73 0.93 -1.34
CA ASP A 357 22.99 0.85 0.09
C ASP A 357 21.66 0.81 0.89
N GLY A 358 21.75 0.93 2.22
CA GLY A 358 20.59 0.95 3.11
C GLY A 358 20.17 2.36 3.52
N SER A 359 19.61 2.50 4.72
CA SER A 359 19.16 3.81 5.26
C SER A 359 20.14 4.44 6.24
N LEU A 360 20.01 5.76 6.41
CA LEU A 360 20.65 6.51 7.50
C LEU A 360 20.21 6.01 8.87
N GLY A 361 18.89 5.81 9.04
CA GLY A 361 18.32 5.37 10.30
C GLY A 361 18.97 4.07 10.77
N SER A 362 19.06 3.08 9.90
CA SER A 362 19.60 1.74 10.21
C SER A 362 21.12 1.68 10.15
N ASN A 363 21.81 2.82 9.99
CA ASN A 363 23.26 2.91 9.88
C ASN A 363 23.85 1.97 8.81
N SER A 364 23.07 1.75 7.74
CA SER A 364 23.37 0.88 6.61
C SER A 364 23.62 1.66 5.32
N ALA A 365 23.42 2.98 5.34
CA ALA A 365 23.79 3.86 4.24
C ALA A 365 25.32 3.94 4.10
N LEU A 366 25.81 3.96 2.87
CA LEU A 366 27.23 4.04 2.58
C LEU A 366 27.71 5.50 2.63
N PHE A 367 28.68 5.78 3.50
CA PHE A 367 29.36 7.07 3.57
C PHE A 367 30.80 6.95 3.04
N HIS A 368 31.29 8.04 2.45
CA HIS A 368 32.67 8.19 1.97
C HIS A 368 33.51 9.05 2.90
#